data_AF-A0A6C2DXX1-F1
#
_entry.id   AF-A0A6C2DXX1-F1
#
_cell.length_a   1.000
_cell.length_b   1.000
_cell.length_c   1.000
_cell.angle_alpha   90.00
_cell.angle_beta   90.00
_cell.angle_gamma   90.00
#
_symmetry.space_group_name_H-M   'P 1'
#
loop_
_entity.id
_entity.type
_entity.pdbx_description
1 polymer ?
#
loop_
_entity_poly.entity_id
_entity_poly.type
_entity_poly.pdbx_seq_one_letter_code
_entity_poly.pdbx_strand_id
1 'polypeptide(L)'
;MTFTDEQFLQVFTEWDLETLYTDLASAKGRRLTPVEKLHLRGLLAGHSPSEIAEKLSKSAKGVEVDLCSTLYQYVKSLVGKSNGKVDNWRSITEWLEGAGYKKQIPVDVTSDDCFSVKILVKKAKVVLEKNQIAIDINLRIIAPNSSEISLDKEEVEVVETAPSISLE
;
A
#
# COMPACT_ATOMS: atom_id res chain seq x y z
N MET A 1 -22.31 23.21 -12.58
CA MET A 1 -21.92 21.81 -12.33
C MET A 1 -20.45 21.81 -11.97
N THR A 2 -20.13 21.69 -10.69
CA THR A 2 -18.76 21.77 -10.18
C THR A 2 -18.15 20.38 -10.26
N PHE A 3 -17.25 20.15 -11.22
CA PHE A 3 -16.30 19.03 -11.15
C PHE A 3 -15.33 19.35 -10.03
N THR A 4 -15.77 19.16 -8.78
CA THR A 4 -15.00 19.57 -7.62
C THR A 4 -13.79 18.68 -7.49
N ASP A 5 -12.62 19.32 -7.50
CA ASP A 5 -11.30 18.75 -7.24
C ASP A 5 -11.22 18.06 -5.84
N GLU A 6 -12.27 18.22 -5.04
CA GLU A 6 -12.48 17.72 -3.69
C GLU A 6 -12.93 16.24 -3.61
N GLN A 7 -13.14 15.55 -4.73
CA GLN A 7 -13.41 14.11 -4.68
C GLN A 7 -12.11 13.31 -4.51
N PHE A 8 -12.18 12.25 -3.68
CA PHE A 8 -11.09 11.31 -3.42
C PHE A 8 -9.85 11.94 -2.75
N LEU A 9 -10.05 12.86 -1.80
CA LEU A 9 -8.97 13.56 -1.09
C LEU A 9 -7.98 12.64 -0.36
N GLN A 10 -8.43 11.46 0.09
CA GLN A 10 -7.57 10.45 0.73
C GLN A 10 -6.36 10.06 -0.14
N VAL A 11 -6.48 10.15 -1.46
CA VAL A 11 -5.38 9.79 -2.36
C VAL A 11 -4.20 10.75 -2.22
N PHE A 12 -4.44 12.02 -1.88
CA PHE A 12 -3.35 12.99 -1.71
C PHE A 12 -2.45 12.66 -0.52
N THR A 13 -2.98 11.98 0.50
CA THR A 13 -2.21 11.54 1.66
C THR A 13 -1.49 10.21 1.41
N GLU A 14 -2.08 9.31 0.63
CA GLU A 14 -1.56 7.95 0.42
C GLU A 14 -0.68 7.80 -0.82
N TRP A 15 -0.77 8.72 -1.78
CA TRP A 15 -0.07 8.63 -3.07
C TRP A 15 0.71 9.91 -3.38
N ASP A 16 1.84 9.73 -4.06
CA ASP A 16 2.61 10.83 -4.65
C ASP A 16 2.03 11.21 -6.01
N LEU A 17 0.93 11.96 -5.96
CA LEU A 17 0.22 12.44 -7.14
C LEU A 17 1.05 13.42 -7.98
N GLU A 18 1.98 14.15 -7.39
CA GLU A 18 2.79 15.14 -8.11
C GLU A 18 3.74 14.44 -9.09
N THR A 19 4.51 13.47 -8.59
CA THR A 19 5.40 12.64 -9.41
C THR A 19 4.58 11.81 -10.40
N LEU A 20 3.48 11.18 -9.95
CA LEU A 20 2.64 10.35 -10.80
C LEU A 20 2.02 11.13 -11.99
N TYR A 21 1.51 12.34 -11.77
CA TYR A 21 0.95 13.15 -12.86
C TYR A 21 2.04 13.63 -13.82
N THR A 22 3.24 13.91 -13.33
CA THR A 22 4.38 14.34 -14.16
C THR A 22 4.86 13.19 -15.05
N ASP A 23 4.97 12.00 -14.48
CA ASP A 23 5.41 10.81 -15.19
C ASP A 23 4.38 10.31 -16.20
N LEU A 24 3.10 10.31 -15.82
CA LEU A 24 2.02 9.98 -16.76
C LEU A 24 1.91 11.03 -17.88
N ALA A 25 2.14 12.31 -17.60
CA ALA A 25 2.17 13.34 -18.64
C ALA A 25 3.34 13.12 -19.61
N SER A 26 4.48 12.67 -19.10
CA SER A 26 5.64 12.30 -19.90
C SER A 26 5.37 11.05 -20.75
N ALA A 27 4.73 10.02 -20.18
CA ALA A 27 4.35 8.80 -20.89
C ALA A 27 3.28 9.04 -21.97
N LYS A 28 2.33 9.94 -21.72
CA LYS A 28 1.31 10.39 -22.69
C LYS A 28 1.88 11.35 -23.74
N GLY A 29 2.98 12.05 -23.43
CA GLY A 29 3.53 13.15 -24.22
C GLY A 29 2.74 14.45 -24.16
N ARG A 30 1.72 14.55 -23.28
CA ARG A 30 0.88 15.75 -23.05
C ARG A 30 0.39 15.81 -21.61
N ARG A 31 -0.03 16.99 -21.16
CA ARG A 31 -0.62 17.17 -19.82
C ARG A 31 -1.89 16.33 -19.65
N LEU A 32 -2.08 15.74 -18.46
CA LEU A 32 -3.33 15.09 -18.09
C LEU A 32 -4.44 16.13 -17.98
N THR A 33 -5.59 15.80 -18.57
CA THR A 33 -6.81 16.58 -18.45
C THR A 33 -7.36 16.50 -17.01
N PRO A 34 -8.17 17.48 -16.56
CA PRO A 34 -8.78 17.43 -15.24
C PRO A 34 -9.61 16.16 -15.01
N VAL A 35 -10.27 15.66 -16.06
CA VAL A 35 -11.08 14.44 -16.02
C VAL A 35 -10.21 13.20 -15.82
N GLU A 36 -9.09 13.07 -16.55
CA GLU A 36 -8.14 11.97 -16.36
C GLU A 36 -7.57 11.96 -14.94
N LYS A 37 -7.19 13.13 -14.40
CA LYS A 37 -6.72 13.23 -13.01
C LYS A 37 -7.80 12.80 -12.00
N LEU A 38 -9.05 13.12 -12.27
CA LEU A 38 -10.17 12.77 -11.39
C LEU A 38 -10.46 11.26 -11.44
N HIS A 39 -10.51 10.66 -12.63
CA HIS A 39 -10.68 9.22 -12.80
C HIS A 39 -9.51 8.44 -12.19
N LEU A 40 -8.27 8.92 -12.34
CA LEU A 40 -7.09 8.32 -11.72
C LEU A 40 -7.18 8.35 -10.20
N ARG A 41 -7.56 9.48 -9.60
CA ARG A 41 -7.81 9.56 -8.15
C ARG A 41 -8.88 8.57 -7.70
N GLY A 42 -9.96 8.41 -8.45
CA GLY A 42 -10.97 7.39 -8.16
C GLY A 42 -10.40 5.97 -8.10
N LEU A 43 -9.55 5.59 -9.06
CA LEU A 43 -8.91 4.28 -9.10
C LEU A 43 -7.93 4.06 -7.93
N LEU A 44 -7.12 5.09 -7.62
CA LEU A 44 -6.14 5.03 -6.53
C LEU A 44 -6.81 4.98 -5.15
N ALA A 45 -8.00 5.56 -5.00
CA ALA A 45 -8.85 5.43 -3.82
C ALA A 45 -9.50 4.04 -3.68
N GLY A 46 -9.29 3.13 -4.64
CA GLY A 46 -9.85 1.78 -4.60
C GLY A 46 -11.29 1.68 -5.11
N HIS A 47 -11.78 2.65 -5.87
CA HIS A 47 -13.09 2.57 -6.51
C HIS A 47 -13.02 1.94 -7.90
N SER A 48 -14.01 1.09 -8.19
CA SER A 48 -14.22 0.54 -9.53
C SER A 48 -14.72 1.61 -10.52
N PRO A 49 -14.55 1.39 -11.84
CA PRO A 49 -15.06 2.30 -12.87
C PRO A 49 -16.55 2.65 -12.71
N SER A 50 -17.37 1.70 -12.26
CA SER A 50 -18.80 1.91 -12.03
C SER A 50 -19.06 2.82 -10.82
N GLU A 51 -18.33 2.63 -9.71
CA GLU A 51 -18.41 3.50 -8.52
C GLU A 51 -17.92 4.92 -8.82
N ILE A 52 -16.85 5.05 -9.61
CA ILE A 52 -16.35 6.35 -10.06
C ILE A 52 -17.41 7.05 -10.90
N ALA A 53 -18.07 6.32 -11.81
CA ALA A 53 -19.13 6.90 -12.63
C ALA A 53 -20.33 7.36 -11.81
N GLU A 54 -20.74 6.58 -10.80
CA GLU A 54 -21.80 6.96 -9.86
C GLU A 54 -21.45 8.25 -9.10
N LYS A 55 -20.24 8.32 -8.53
CA LYS A 55 -19.75 9.52 -7.80
C LYS A 55 -19.62 10.76 -8.68
N LEU A 56 -19.36 10.57 -9.97
CA LEU A 56 -19.23 11.64 -10.95
C LEU A 56 -20.54 11.96 -11.69
N SER A 57 -21.64 11.27 -11.38
CA SER A 57 -22.92 11.36 -12.09
C SER A 57 -22.74 11.18 -13.62
N LYS A 58 -21.87 10.25 -14.03
CA LYS A 58 -21.57 9.89 -15.42
C LYS A 58 -22.07 8.49 -15.75
N SER A 59 -22.10 8.14 -17.03
CA SER A 59 -22.38 6.77 -17.45
C SER A 59 -21.20 5.86 -17.11
N ALA A 60 -21.47 4.74 -16.43
CA ALA A 60 -20.46 3.72 -16.12
C ALA A 60 -19.73 3.23 -17.37
N LYS A 61 -20.47 3.01 -18.46
CA LYS A 61 -19.88 2.60 -19.74
C LYS A 61 -18.93 3.64 -20.33
N GLY A 62 -19.24 4.92 -20.18
CA GLY A 62 -18.37 6.01 -20.64
C GLY A 62 -17.06 6.04 -19.87
N VAL A 63 -17.12 5.93 -18.54
CA VAL A 63 -15.92 5.91 -17.68
C VAL A 63 -15.06 4.67 -17.93
N GLU A 64 -15.66 3.49 -18.08
CA GLU A 64 -14.92 2.26 -18.43
C GLU A 64 -14.13 2.39 -19.73
N VAL A 65 -14.78 2.88 -20.79
CA VAL A 65 -14.16 3.03 -22.11
C VAL A 65 -13.06 4.11 -22.06
N ASP A 66 -13.32 5.22 -21.37
CA ASP A 66 -12.33 6.28 -21.16
C ASP A 66 -11.09 5.74 -20.43
N LEU A 67 -11.27 5.04 -19.31
CA LEU A 67 -10.17 4.43 -18.55
C LEU A 67 -9.35 3.44 -19.39
N CYS A 68 -10.02 2.56 -20.12
CA CYS A 68 -9.37 1.52 -20.92
C CYS A 68 -8.60 2.10 -22.12
N SER A 69 -9.10 3.17 -22.72
CA SER A 69 -8.49 3.83 -23.88
C SER A 69 -7.41 4.85 -23.50
N THR A 70 -7.46 5.41 -22.29
CA THR A 70 -6.54 6.48 -21.84
C THR A 70 -5.63 6.01 -20.71
N LEU A 71 -6.10 6.06 -19.46
CA LEU A 71 -5.29 5.83 -18.26
C LEU A 71 -4.58 4.48 -18.26
N TYR A 72 -5.25 3.42 -18.71
CA TYR A 72 -4.63 2.09 -18.75
C TYR A 72 -3.49 2.03 -19.76
N GLN A 73 -3.58 2.77 -20.87
CA GLN A 73 -2.50 2.84 -21.85
C GLN A 73 -1.32 3.64 -21.31
N TYR A 74 -1.58 4.77 -20.64
CA TYR A 74 -0.52 5.60 -20.08
C TYR A 74 0.26 4.86 -18.98
N VAL A 75 -0.45 4.18 -18.09
CA VAL A 75 0.19 3.39 -17.02
C VAL A 75 1.00 2.22 -17.61
N LYS A 76 0.50 1.55 -18.66
CA LYS A 76 1.29 0.51 -19.35
C LYS A 76 2.59 1.05 -19.94
N SER A 77 2.52 2.21 -20.61
CA SER A 77 3.70 2.87 -21.16
C SER A 77 4.67 3.26 -20.06
N LEU A 78 4.16 3.74 -18.92
CA LEU A 78 4.97 4.13 -17.77
C LEU A 78 5.70 2.95 -17.13
N VAL A 79 5.02 1.83 -16.91
CA VAL A 79 5.56 0.64 -16.23
C VAL A 79 6.26 -0.33 -17.20
N GLY A 80 6.32 0.01 -18.50
CA GLY A 80 6.96 -0.82 -19.53
C GLY A 80 6.25 -2.16 -19.80
N LYS A 81 4.97 -2.30 -19.41
CA LYS A 81 4.16 -3.51 -19.65
C LYS A 81 3.38 -3.43 -20.95
N SER A 82 4.10 -3.30 -22.06
CA SER A 82 3.53 -3.13 -23.40
C SER A 82 2.76 -4.35 -23.94
N ASN A 83 2.91 -5.54 -23.34
CA ASN A 83 2.46 -6.79 -23.95
C ASN A 83 1.33 -7.54 -23.20
N GLY A 84 0.47 -6.85 -22.43
CA GLY A 84 -0.66 -7.47 -21.73
C GLY A 84 -1.92 -6.61 -21.72
N LYS A 85 -3.10 -7.23 -21.79
CA LYS A 85 -4.38 -6.55 -21.52
C LYS A 85 -4.49 -6.31 -20.01
N VAL A 86 -5.00 -5.14 -19.61
CA VAL A 86 -5.40 -4.92 -18.22
C VAL A 86 -6.73 -5.63 -18.05
N ASP A 87 -6.70 -6.81 -17.43
CA ASP A 87 -7.90 -7.63 -17.22
C ASP A 87 -8.71 -7.15 -16.02
N ASN A 88 -8.02 -6.58 -15.02
CA ASN A 88 -8.63 -6.02 -13.81
C ASN A 88 -8.14 -4.59 -13.57
N TRP A 89 -9.05 -3.68 -13.25
CA TRP A 89 -8.72 -2.29 -12.92
C TRP A 89 -7.80 -2.19 -11.71
N ARG A 90 -7.89 -3.15 -10.76
CA ARG A 90 -7.01 -3.22 -9.59
C ARG A 90 -5.54 -3.37 -9.94
N SER A 91 -5.24 -4.03 -11.06
CA SER A 91 -3.86 -4.20 -11.52
C SER A 91 -3.18 -2.86 -11.82
N ILE A 92 -3.94 -1.81 -12.18
CA ILE A 92 -3.38 -0.47 -12.37
C ILE A 92 -2.83 0.06 -11.05
N THR A 93 -3.61 -0.03 -9.98
CA THR A 93 -3.21 0.43 -8.64
C THR A 93 -2.02 -0.38 -8.14
N GLU A 94 -2.02 -1.70 -8.31
CA GLU A 94 -0.90 -2.58 -7.95
C GLU A 94 0.39 -2.23 -8.71
N TRP A 95 0.30 -1.93 -10.01
CA TRP A 95 1.48 -1.57 -10.80
C TRP A 95 2.07 -0.22 -10.37
N LEU A 96 1.21 0.75 -10.04
CA LEU A 96 1.65 2.04 -9.55
C LEU A 96 2.24 1.95 -8.13
N GLU A 97 1.68 1.08 -7.28
CA GLU A 97 2.25 0.77 -5.97
C GLU A 97 3.64 0.13 -6.10
N GLY A 98 3.77 -0.89 -6.95
CA GLY A 98 5.05 -1.55 -7.22
C GLY A 98 6.10 -0.65 -7.88
N ALA A 99 5.67 0.39 -8.59
CA ALA A 99 6.54 1.43 -9.14
C ALA A 99 6.98 2.49 -8.10
N GLY A 100 6.46 2.42 -6.87
CA GLY A 100 6.85 3.30 -5.77
C GLY A 100 6.05 4.61 -5.66
N TYR A 101 4.92 4.74 -6.35
CA TYR A 101 4.09 5.95 -6.27
C TYR A 101 3.22 6.02 -5.02
N LYS A 102 3.01 4.89 -4.34
CA LYS A 102 2.30 4.89 -3.06
C LYS A 102 3.25 5.40 -1.98
N LYS A 103 2.84 6.47 -1.29
CA LYS A 103 3.60 7.00 -0.17
C LYS A 103 3.71 5.89 0.86
N GLN A 104 4.93 5.64 1.30
CA GLN A 104 5.12 4.88 2.52
C GLN A 104 4.62 5.76 3.65
N ILE A 105 3.34 5.60 3.98
CA ILE A 105 2.84 6.03 5.28
C ILE A 105 3.75 5.28 6.26
N PRO A 106 4.39 5.94 7.22
CA PRO A 106 4.94 5.24 8.37
C PRO A 106 3.74 4.63 9.09
N VAL A 107 3.31 3.47 8.60
CA VAL A 107 2.46 2.56 9.32
C VAL A 107 3.27 2.30 10.58
N ASP A 108 2.71 2.67 11.72
CA ASP A 108 3.08 2.08 12.99
C ASP A 108 2.83 0.58 12.80
N VAL A 109 3.87 -0.12 12.34
CA VAL A 109 3.77 -1.52 12.00
C VAL A 109 3.62 -2.21 13.34
N THR A 110 2.37 -2.49 13.71
CA THR A 110 2.02 -3.59 14.61
C THR A 110 2.25 -4.90 13.87
N SER A 111 3.50 -5.09 13.47
CA SER A 111 4.09 -6.38 13.17
C SER A 111 5.30 -6.37 14.09
N ASP A 112 5.20 -7.17 15.15
CA ASP A 112 6.13 -7.30 16.27
C ASP A 112 7.59 -7.68 15.89
N ASP A 113 8.02 -7.46 14.65
CA ASP A 113 9.27 -7.99 14.10
C ASP A 113 10.18 -6.95 13.43
N CYS A 114 9.94 -5.65 13.60
CA CYS A 114 10.94 -4.65 13.22
C CYS A 114 11.16 -3.60 14.32
N PHE A 115 12.08 -3.91 15.24
CA PHE A 115 12.54 -2.96 16.24
C PHE A 115 13.42 -1.89 15.60
N SER A 116 12.93 -0.64 15.60
CA SER A 116 13.77 0.52 15.30
C SER A 116 14.77 0.75 16.43
N VAL A 117 15.94 0.11 16.36
CA VAL A 117 16.99 0.27 17.36
C VAL A 117 17.87 1.46 17.01
N LYS A 118 17.86 2.49 17.86
CA LYS A 118 18.83 3.59 17.81
C LYS A 118 20.09 3.19 18.57
N ILE A 119 21.17 2.88 17.85
CA ILE A 119 22.45 2.48 18.44
C ILE A 119 23.34 3.72 18.61
N LEU A 120 23.61 4.11 19.87
CA LEU A 120 24.58 5.16 20.19
C LEU A 120 25.96 4.56 20.46
N VAL A 121 26.91 4.80 19.55
CA VAL A 121 28.27 4.28 19.65
C VAL A 121 29.17 5.28 20.38
N LYS A 122 29.73 4.90 21.54
CA LYS A 122 30.65 5.76 22.31
C LYS A 122 32.08 5.76 21.77
N LYS A 123 32.51 4.65 21.16
CA LYS A 123 33.86 4.47 20.61
C LYS A 123 33.81 3.53 19.41
N ALA A 124 34.32 4.00 18.28
CA ALA A 124 34.51 3.20 17.08
C ALA A 124 35.91 3.48 16.54
N LYS A 125 36.53 2.47 15.92
CA LYS A 125 37.75 2.69 15.14
C LYS A 125 37.33 2.88 13.68
N VAL A 126 37.53 4.09 13.17
CA VAL A 126 37.27 4.41 11.77
C VAL A 126 38.61 4.56 11.06
N VAL A 127 38.80 3.84 9.95
CA VAL A 127 39.99 3.92 9.12
C VAL A 127 39.56 4.18 7.69
N LEU A 128 40.18 5.18 7.05
CA LEU A 128 40.02 5.44 5.62
C LEU A 128 41.25 4.88 4.90
N GLU A 129 41.08 3.81 4.13
CA GLU A 129 42.13 3.27 3.27
C GLU A 129 41.75 3.46 1.80
N LYS A 130 42.56 4.25 1.09
CA LYS A 130 42.31 4.66 -0.30
C LYS A 130 40.92 5.30 -0.44
N ASN A 131 39.95 4.52 -0.95
CA ASN A 131 38.59 4.94 -1.26
C ASN A 131 37.54 4.12 -0.47
N GLN A 132 37.96 3.44 0.59
CA GLN A 132 37.11 2.62 1.44
C GLN A 132 37.21 3.09 2.90
N ILE A 133 36.06 3.16 3.56
CA ILE A 133 35.95 3.46 4.98
C ILE A 133 35.68 2.13 5.70
N ALA A 134 36.60 1.72 6.55
CA ALA A 134 36.44 0.59 7.45
C ALA A 134 36.06 1.10 8.84
N ILE A 135 34.97 0.58 9.41
CA ILE A 135 34.46 0.95 10.74
C ILE A 135 34.37 -0.31 11.59
N ASP A 136 35.16 -0.36 12.66
CA ASP A 136 35.18 -1.46 13.62
C ASP A 136 34.47 -1.03 14.92
N ILE A 137 33.43 -1.77 15.30
CA ILE A 137 32.56 -1.47 16.44
C ILE A 137 32.39 -2.75 17.27
N ASN A 138 32.72 -2.66 18.56
CA ASN A 138 32.40 -3.72 19.51
C ASN A 138 30.98 -3.51 20.04
N LEU A 139 30.07 -4.44 19.74
CA LEU A 139 28.66 -4.36 20.12
C LEU A 139 28.28 -5.55 21.02
N ARG A 140 27.56 -5.29 22.11
CA ARG A 140 26.92 -6.30 22.94
C ARG A 140 25.40 -6.19 22.82
N ILE A 141 24.77 -7.20 22.26
CA ILE A 141 23.31 -7.32 22.18
C ILE A 141 22.87 -8.29 23.27
N ILE A 142 21.90 -7.88 24.09
CA ILE A 142 21.32 -8.72 25.14
C ILE A 142 19.88 -8.98 24.72
N ALA A 143 19.55 -10.24 24.43
CA ALA A 143 18.17 -10.65 24.22
C ALA A 143 17.47 -10.83 25.58
N PRO A 144 16.17 -10.51 25.68
CA PRO A 144 15.40 -10.84 26.87
C PRO A 144 15.32 -12.36 27.04
N ASN A 145 15.42 -12.81 28.29
CA ASN A 145 15.36 -14.20 28.70
C ASN A 145 13.91 -14.68 28.48
N SER A 146 13.69 -15.71 27.66
CA SER A 146 12.37 -16.31 27.46
C SER A 146 12.03 -17.21 28.65
N SER A 147 11.59 -16.62 29.75
CA SER A 147 10.98 -17.25 30.93
C SER A 147 10.31 -16.07 31.65
N GLU A 148 9.00 -15.90 31.77
CA GLU A 148 7.88 -16.83 31.93
C GLU A 148 6.65 -16.24 31.21
N ILE A 149 6.04 -17.00 30.30
CA ILE A 149 4.70 -16.70 29.78
C ILE A 149 3.75 -17.60 30.56
N SER A 150 3.13 -17.05 31.61
CA SER A 150 2.02 -17.71 32.29
C SER A 150 0.81 -17.70 31.35
N LEU A 151 0.53 -18.84 30.75
CA LEU A 151 -0.72 -19.12 30.04
C LEU A 151 -1.78 -19.48 31.06
N ASP A 152 -2.64 -18.52 31.41
CA ASP A 152 -3.94 -18.81 32.03
C ASP A 152 -4.78 -19.59 31.01
N LYS A 153 -4.99 -20.87 31.30
CA LYS A 153 -5.86 -21.77 30.53
C LYS A 153 -7.31 -21.49 30.92
N GLU A 154 -8.08 -20.92 30.01
CA GLU A 154 -9.55 -20.94 30.11
C GLU A 154 -10.03 -22.33 29.67
N GLU A 155 -10.55 -23.09 30.65
CA GLU A 155 -11.06 -24.44 30.50
C GLU A 155 -12.47 -24.36 29.86
N VAL A 156 -12.61 -24.85 28.62
CA VAL A 156 -13.89 -24.95 27.94
C VAL A 156 -14.64 -26.17 28.48
N GLU A 157 -15.64 -25.91 29.34
CA GLU A 157 -16.54 -26.92 29.90
C GLU A 157 -17.50 -27.44 28.82
N VAL A 158 -17.33 -28.69 28.40
CA VAL A 158 -18.26 -29.41 27.53
C VAL A 158 -19.23 -30.19 28.42
N VAL A 159 -20.46 -29.67 28.58
CA VAL A 159 -21.52 -30.36 29.33
C VAL A 159 -22.17 -31.42 28.42
N GLU A 160 -21.69 -32.66 28.53
CA GLU A 160 -22.35 -33.84 27.98
C GLU A 160 -23.44 -34.31 28.96
N THR A 161 -24.71 -34.09 28.63
CA THR A 161 -25.84 -34.66 29.38
C THR A 161 -26.29 -35.95 28.72
N ALA A 162 -25.98 -37.08 29.36
CA ALA A 162 -26.60 -38.37 29.09
C ALA A 162 -27.39 -38.84 30.33
N PRO A 163 -28.50 -39.58 30.13
CA PRO A 163 -29.53 -39.79 31.14
C PRO A 163 -29.16 -40.94 32.08
N SER A 164 -29.68 -40.92 33.31
CA SER A 164 -29.64 -42.10 34.19
C SER A 164 -30.98 -42.35 34.84
N ILE A 165 -31.43 -43.57 34.61
CA ILE A 165 -32.59 -44.29 35.13
C ILE A 165 -32.28 -44.81 36.54
N SER A 166 -33.24 -44.77 37.46
CA SER A 166 -33.65 -45.83 38.43
C SER A 166 -34.48 -45.19 39.56
N LEU A 167 -35.76 -45.54 39.71
CA LEU A 167 -36.30 -46.63 40.55
C LEU A 167 -36.13 -46.38 42.06
N GLU A 168 -37.19 -45.84 42.67
CA GLU A 168 -37.79 -46.34 43.92
C GLU A 168 -39.28 -45.94 43.98
#